data_AF-A0A5C8S9U2-F1
#
_entry.id   AF-A0A5C8S9U2-F1
#
_cell.length_a   1.000
_cell.length_b   1.000
_cell.length_c   1.000
_cell.angle_alpha   90.00
_cell.angle_beta   90.00
_cell.angle_gamma   90.00
#
_symmetry.space_group_name_H-M   'P 1'
#
loop_
_entity.id
_entity.type
_entity.pdbx_description
1 polymer ?
#
loop_
_entity_poly.entity_id
_entity_poly.type
_entity_poly.pdbx_seq_one_letter_code
_entity_poly.pdbx_strand_id
1 'polypeptide(L)'
;MKHLLIGIAVSCLVFQVGHFYEHVAQWVIWLMGWTSGICGRDTPWMSPWVTYVVESFGAWAWPALDYKVQMARSMEVLHIVGNLIFLTGLVALMLLIPNRWVKWGLMIETFHLYEHIMLTVSVFTVGKPIGMSTLFGGAFLFDQETAVGIRVTWHALMNLIPMPFAMMGIMQWWEARR
;
A
#
# COMPACT_ATOMS: atom_id res chain seq x y z
N MET A 1 -0.52 -25.43 -15.02
CA MET A 1 -0.99 -24.85 -13.75
C MET A 1 0.13 -24.32 -12.86
N LYS A 2 1.12 -25.13 -12.42
CA LYS A 2 2.19 -24.65 -11.51
C LYS A 2 3.03 -23.49 -12.07
N HIS A 3 3.36 -23.50 -13.36
CA HIS A 3 4.08 -22.42 -14.04
C HIS A 3 3.27 -21.11 -14.13
N LEU A 4 1.94 -21.22 -14.25
CA LEU A 4 1.07 -20.05 -14.24
C LEU A 4 1.06 -19.40 -12.84
N LEU A 5 0.89 -20.22 -11.79
CA LEU A 5 0.85 -19.73 -10.41
C LEU A 5 2.15 -19.03 -10.00
N ILE A 6 3.31 -19.56 -10.40
CA ILE A 6 4.59 -18.90 -10.09
C ILE A 6 4.77 -17.62 -10.92
N GLY A 7 4.31 -17.62 -12.18
CA GLY A 7 4.31 -16.42 -13.01
C GLY A 7 3.46 -15.30 -12.41
N ILE A 8 2.28 -15.63 -11.88
CA ILE A 8 1.41 -14.70 -11.13
C ILE A 8 2.15 -14.18 -9.89
N ALA A 9 2.67 -15.09 -9.05
CA ALA A 9 3.39 -14.73 -7.83
C ALA A 9 4.57 -13.77 -8.08
N VAL A 10 5.41 -14.06 -9.08
CA VAL A 10 6.54 -13.22 -9.46
C VAL A 10 6.06 -11.86 -9.97
N SER A 11 5.05 -11.82 -10.84
CA SER A 11 4.51 -10.57 -11.38
C SER A 11 3.93 -9.67 -10.29
N CYS A 12 3.17 -10.26 -9.36
CA CYS A 12 2.62 -9.56 -8.20
C CYS A 12 3.71 -9.05 -7.25
N LEU A 13 4.81 -9.81 -7.06
CA LEU A 13 5.95 -9.34 -6.27
C LEU A 13 6.68 -8.18 -6.96
N VAL A 14 6.87 -8.23 -8.29
CA VAL A 14 7.45 -7.12 -9.06
C VAL A 14 6.59 -5.86 -8.93
N PHE A 15 5.27 -5.99 -9.05
CA PHE A 15 4.35 -4.89 -8.78
C PHE A 15 4.51 -4.34 -7.35
N GLN A 16 4.57 -5.23 -6.35
CA GLN A 16 4.71 -4.83 -4.95
C GLN A 16 6.02 -4.09 -4.68
N VAL A 17 7.12 -4.42 -5.38
CA VAL A 17 8.37 -3.66 -5.28
C VAL A 17 8.18 -2.22 -5.74
N GLY A 18 7.45 -1.99 -6.84
CA GLY A 18 7.11 -0.64 -7.30
C GLY A 18 6.18 0.09 -6.34
N HIS A 19 5.17 -0.59 -5.82
CA HIS A 19 4.25 -0.04 -4.80
C HIS A 19 4.99 0.33 -3.51
N PHE A 20 5.89 -0.54 -3.04
CA PHE A 20 6.73 -0.29 -1.88
C PHE A 20 7.67 0.91 -2.11
N TYR A 21 8.22 1.05 -3.32
CA TYR A 21 9.05 2.21 -3.67
C TYR A 21 8.32 3.55 -3.47
N GLU A 22 7.05 3.66 -3.88
CA GLU A 22 6.23 4.87 -3.66
C GLU A 22 6.10 5.18 -2.15
N HIS A 23 5.84 4.17 -1.32
CA HIS A 23 5.74 4.33 0.14
C HIS A 23 7.07 4.70 0.82
N VAL A 24 8.18 4.12 0.37
CA VAL A 24 9.50 4.48 0.89
C VAL A 24 9.88 5.89 0.47
N ALA A 25 9.60 6.27 -0.77
CA ALA A 25 9.86 7.63 -1.25
C ALA A 25 9.06 8.65 -0.43
N GLN A 26 7.78 8.39 -0.14
CA GLN A 26 6.98 9.19 0.80
C GLN A 26 7.65 9.33 2.16
N TRP A 27 8.06 8.22 2.76
CA TRP A 27 8.68 8.20 4.08
C TRP A 27 10.03 8.95 4.11
N VAL A 28 10.88 8.72 3.11
CA VAL A 28 12.19 9.39 2.98
C VAL A 28 12.03 10.89 2.75
N ILE A 29 11.11 11.30 1.87
CA ILE A 29 10.82 12.72 1.61
C ILE A 29 10.29 13.39 2.87
N TRP A 30 9.41 12.72 3.62
CA TRP A 30 8.93 13.23 4.91
C TRP A 30 10.08 13.37 5.93
N LEU A 31 10.97 12.39 6.05
CA LEU A 31 12.14 12.50 6.95
C LEU A 31 13.02 13.71 6.59
N MET A 32 13.30 13.92 5.31
CA MET A 32 14.06 15.08 4.83
C MET A 32 13.28 16.39 5.00
N GLY A 33 11.96 16.35 4.88
CA GLY A 33 11.11 17.54 4.92
C GLY A 33 11.52 18.55 3.86
N TRP A 34 11.67 19.82 4.24
CA TRP A 34 12.04 20.90 3.32
C TRP A 34 13.39 20.69 2.62
N THR A 35 14.32 19.92 3.21
CA THR A 35 15.63 19.65 2.57
C THR A 35 15.51 18.69 1.39
N SER A 36 14.35 18.05 1.19
CA SER A 36 14.08 17.21 0.01
C SER A 36 14.02 18.02 -1.30
N GLY A 37 13.64 19.31 -1.23
CA GLY A 37 13.35 20.14 -2.40
C GLY A 37 12.10 19.70 -3.19
N ILE A 38 11.27 18.80 -2.65
CA ILE A 38 10.11 18.22 -3.34
C ILE A 38 8.80 18.70 -2.69
N CYS A 39 8.53 18.25 -1.46
CA CYS A 39 7.40 18.72 -0.66
C CYS A 39 7.80 18.79 0.82
N GLY A 40 7.09 19.63 1.59
CA GLY A 40 7.25 19.70 3.04
C GLY A 40 6.74 18.44 3.74
N ARG A 41 6.67 18.48 5.07
CA ARG A 41 6.24 17.32 5.88
C ARG A 41 4.73 17.21 6.07
N ASP A 42 3.99 18.23 5.70
CA ASP A 42 2.54 18.30 5.88
C ASP A 42 1.75 17.55 4.80
N THR A 43 2.40 16.99 3.78
CA THR A 43 1.72 16.29 2.69
C THR A 43 2.52 15.06 2.26
N PRO A 44 1.91 13.86 2.22
CA PRO A 44 2.57 12.69 1.65
C PRO A 44 2.90 12.94 0.18
N TRP A 45 4.14 12.70 -0.21
CA TRP A 45 4.56 12.78 -1.61
C TRP A 45 3.84 11.75 -2.47
N MET A 46 3.70 12.02 -3.77
CA MET A 46 3.22 11.06 -4.73
C MET A 46 3.93 11.32 -6.05
N SER A 47 4.33 10.26 -6.75
CA SER A 47 4.97 10.44 -8.06
C SER A 47 4.00 11.10 -9.06
N PRO A 48 4.51 11.82 -10.08
CA PRO A 48 3.65 12.55 -11.02
C PRO A 48 2.66 11.64 -11.77
N TRP A 49 3.06 10.41 -12.08
CA TRP A 49 2.19 9.49 -12.81
C TRP A 49 1.09 8.90 -11.90
N VAL A 50 1.40 8.58 -10.65
CA VAL A 50 0.37 8.15 -9.69
C VAL A 50 -0.59 9.31 -9.40
N THR A 51 -0.05 10.52 -9.24
CA THR A 51 -0.85 11.75 -9.06
C THR A 51 -1.85 11.91 -10.19
N TYR A 52 -1.39 11.84 -11.43
CA TYR A 52 -2.25 11.94 -12.61
C TYR A 52 -3.35 10.85 -12.63
N VAL A 53 -3.02 9.61 -12.29
CA VAL A 53 -4.00 8.51 -12.26
C VAL A 53 -5.07 8.77 -11.20
N VAL A 54 -4.67 9.17 -10.00
CA VAL A 54 -5.56 9.43 -8.85
C VAL A 54 -6.46 10.62 -9.12
N GLU A 55 -5.91 11.71 -9.65
CA GLU A 55 -6.65 12.91 -10.06
C GLU A 55 -7.66 12.58 -11.16
N SER A 56 -7.21 11.90 -12.22
CA SER A 56 -8.07 11.54 -13.36
C SER A 56 -9.22 10.62 -12.96
N PHE A 57 -8.92 9.60 -12.14
CA PHE A 57 -9.93 8.70 -11.62
C PHE A 57 -10.91 9.42 -10.69
N GLY A 58 -10.43 10.34 -9.86
CA GLY A 58 -11.27 11.11 -8.94
C GLY A 58 -12.24 12.03 -9.66
N ALA A 59 -11.74 12.75 -10.66
CA ALA A 59 -12.55 13.63 -11.50
C ALA A 59 -13.60 12.83 -12.31
N TRP A 60 -13.25 11.62 -12.76
CA TRP A 60 -14.17 10.75 -13.49
C TRP A 60 -15.23 10.10 -12.58
N ALA A 61 -14.82 9.54 -11.45
CA ALA A 61 -15.70 8.77 -10.56
C ALA A 61 -16.59 9.67 -9.67
N TRP A 62 -16.08 10.84 -9.27
CA TRP A 62 -16.76 11.76 -8.34
C TRP A 62 -16.70 13.22 -8.78
N PRO A 63 -17.19 13.57 -9.98
CA PRO A 63 -17.06 14.92 -10.55
C PRO A 63 -17.75 16.02 -9.73
N ALA A 64 -18.73 15.65 -8.88
CA ALA A 64 -19.49 16.59 -8.07
C ALA A 64 -18.85 16.90 -6.69
N LEU A 65 -17.76 16.22 -6.32
CA LEU A 65 -17.09 16.43 -5.03
C LEU A 65 -15.98 17.45 -5.14
N ASP A 66 -15.56 18.02 -4.01
CA ASP A 66 -14.38 18.86 -3.97
C ASP A 66 -13.10 18.05 -4.24
N TYR A 67 -12.08 18.75 -4.74
CA TYR A 67 -10.81 18.14 -5.13
C TYR A 67 -10.15 17.33 -4.01
N LYS A 68 -10.21 17.78 -2.75
CA LYS A 68 -9.56 17.07 -1.63
C LYS A 68 -10.26 15.75 -1.35
N VAL A 69 -11.59 15.72 -1.41
CA VAL A 69 -12.37 14.50 -1.24
C VAL A 69 -12.19 13.55 -2.42
N GLN A 70 -12.13 14.05 -3.66
CA GLN A 70 -11.80 13.25 -4.83
C GLN A 70 -10.45 12.54 -4.65
N MET A 71 -9.42 13.30 -4.28
CA MET A 71 -8.07 12.76 -4.04
C MET A 71 -8.06 11.73 -2.93
N ALA A 72 -8.68 12.01 -1.78
CA ALA A 72 -8.75 11.07 -0.67
C ALA A 72 -9.41 9.74 -1.09
N ARG A 73 -10.56 9.79 -1.78
CA ARG A 73 -11.26 8.59 -2.24
C ARG A 73 -10.45 7.79 -3.27
N SER A 74 -9.91 8.48 -4.27
CA SER A 74 -9.07 7.86 -5.29
C SER A 74 -7.83 7.18 -4.70
N MET A 75 -7.18 7.83 -3.72
CA MET A 75 -6.02 7.26 -3.04
C MET A 75 -6.38 5.98 -2.29
N GLU A 76 -7.45 5.96 -1.51
CA GLU A 76 -7.82 4.74 -0.78
C GLU A 76 -8.22 3.59 -1.72
N VAL A 77 -8.92 3.90 -2.83
CA VAL A 77 -9.23 2.90 -3.87
C VAL A 77 -7.95 2.35 -4.52
N LEU A 78 -6.99 3.23 -4.86
CA LEU A 78 -5.72 2.81 -5.45
C LEU A 78 -4.96 1.86 -4.50
N HIS A 79 -4.95 2.16 -3.20
CA HIS A 79 -4.33 1.29 -2.21
C HIS A 79 -5.03 -0.06 -2.11
N ILE A 80 -6.37 -0.11 -2.08
CA ILE A 80 -7.10 -1.40 -2.08
C ILE A 80 -6.68 -2.24 -3.28
N VAL A 81 -6.63 -1.64 -4.48
CA VAL A 81 -6.24 -2.35 -5.71
C VAL A 81 -4.80 -2.85 -5.62
N GLY A 82 -3.86 -2.01 -5.19
CA GLY A 82 -2.45 -2.39 -5.06
C GLY A 82 -2.25 -3.57 -4.09
N ASN A 83 -2.86 -3.50 -2.91
CA ASN A 83 -2.76 -4.56 -1.90
C ASN A 83 -3.46 -5.86 -2.36
N LEU A 84 -4.59 -5.77 -3.08
CA LEU A 84 -5.23 -6.95 -3.67
C LEU A 84 -4.36 -7.66 -4.71
N ILE A 85 -3.61 -6.90 -5.52
CA ILE A 85 -2.66 -7.48 -6.49
C ILE A 85 -1.59 -8.27 -5.74
N PHE A 86 -1.00 -7.71 -4.69
CA PHE A 86 0.04 -8.41 -3.95
C PHE A 86 -0.50 -9.61 -3.15
N LEU A 87 -1.66 -9.46 -2.50
CA LEU A 87 -2.35 -10.55 -1.82
C LEU A 87 -2.64 -11.72 -2.76
N THR A 88 -3.05 -11.45 -4.00
CA THR A 88 -3.26 -12.47 -5.04
C THR A 88 -1.97 -13.26 -5.31
N GLY A 89 -0.82 -12.57 -5.36
CA GLY A 89 0.49 -13.20 -5.48
C GLY A 89 0.82 -14.13 -4.31
N LEU A 90 0.53 -13.70 -3.08
CA LEU A 90 0.73 -14.50 -1.86
C LEU A 90 -0.20 -15.72 -1.81
N VAL A 91 -1.46 -15.58 -2.24
CA VAL A 91 -2.38 -16.73 -2.38
C VAL A 91 -1.85 -17.72 -3.42
N ALA A 92 -1.38 -17.25 -4.57
CA ALA A 92 -0.78 -18.10 -5.59
C ALA A 92 0.45 -18.85 -5.07
N LEU A 93 1.30 -18.18 -4.27
CA LEU A 93 2.43 -18.83 -3.58
C LEU A 93 1.96 -19.85 -2.54
N MET A 94 0.93 -19.55 -1.75
CA MET A 94 0.42 -20.46 -0.73
C MET A 94 -0.12 -21.75 -1.34
N LEU A 95 -0.75 -21.67 -2.52
CA LEU A 95 -1.20 -22.82 -3.30
C LEU A 95 -0.03 -23.65 -3.88
N LEU A 96 1.14 -23.04 -4.08
CA LEU A 96 2.34 -23.72 -4.59
C LEU A 96 3.20 -24.32 -3.49
N ILE A 97 3.44 -23.57 -2.42
CA ILE A 97 4.30 -23.88 -1.28
C ILE A 97 3.61 -23.41 -0.01
N PRO A 98 2.80 -24.26 0.63
CA PRO A 98 2.10 -23.93 1.86
C PRO A 98 3.06 -23.97 3.06
N ASN A 99 4.08 -23.11 3.05
CA ASN A 99 5.04 -22.99 4.16
C ASN A 99 4.59 -21.90 5.16
N ARG A 100 5.20 -21.92 6.35
CA ARG A 100 4.91 -20.95 7.40
C ARG A 100 5.24 -19.50 7.03
N TRP A 101 6.22 -19.27 6.16
CA TRP A 101 6.70 -17.94 5.81
C TRP A 101 5.70 -17.23 4.87
N VAL A 102 5.28 -17.91 3.80
CA VAL A 102 4.23 -17.44 2.89
C VAL A 102 2.93 -17.22 3.66
N LYS A 103 2.60 -18.10 4.62
CA LYS A 103 1.45 -17.90 5.51
C LYS A 103 1.57 -16.60 6.32
N TRP A 104 2.75 -16.28 6.88
CA TRP A 104 2.97 -15.01 7.58
C TRP A 104 2.84 -13.80 6.66
N GLY A 105 3.44 -13.86 5.45
CA GLY A 105 3.25 -12.81 4.44
C GLY A 105 1.78 -12.59 4.12
N LEU A 106 1.02 -13.66 3.90
CA LEU A 106 -0.42 -13.61 3.63
C LEU A 106 -1.21 -12.99 4.78
N MET A 107 -0.90 -13.35 6.03
CA MET A 107 -1.57 -12.79 7.21
C MET A 107 -1.31 -11.28 7.36
N ILE A 108 -0.06 -10.85 7.19
CA ILE A 108 0.34 -9.43 7.31
C ILE A 108 -0.32 -8.61 6.19
N GLU A 109 -0.30 -9.11 4.95
CA GLU A 109 -0.93 -8.43 3.82
C GLU A 109 -2.46 -8.37 3.96
N THR A 110 -3.09 -9.44 4.45
CA THR A 110 -4.54 -9.45 4.72
C THR A 110 -4.90 -8.39 5.76
N PHE A 111 -4.09 -8.27 6.82
CA PHE A 111 -4.27 -7.26 7.85
C PHE A 111 -4.09 -5.83 7.31
N HIS A 112 -3.10 -5.64 6.43
CA HIS A 112 -2.89 -4.37 5.75
C HIS A 112 -4.04 -4.00 4.80
N LEU A 113 -4.57 -4.98 4.05
CA LEU A 113 -5.76 -4.78 3.23
C LEU A 113 -6.98 -4.41 4.08
N TYR A 114 -7.17 -5.05 5.23
CA TYR A 114 -8.26 -4.72 6.16
C TYR A 114 -8.18 -3.26 6.63
N GLU A 115 -6.97 -2.78 6.93
CA GLU A 115 -6.74 -1.36 7.21
C GLU A 115 -7.22 -0.47 6.06
N HIS A 116 -6.83 -0.76 4.81
CA HIS A 116 -7.29 0.03 3.67
C HIS A 116 -8.80 -0.05 3.42
N ILE A 117 -9.43 -1.19 3.74
CA ILE A 117 -10.90 -1.28 3.74
C ILE A 117 -11.48 -0.31 4.77
N MET A 118 -10.93 -0.25 5.99
CA MET A 118 -11.37 0.70 7.02
C MET A 118 -11.16 2.16 6.58
N LEU A 119 -9.98 2.50 6.06
CA LEU A 119 -9.66 3.83 5.55
C LEU A 119 -10.59 4.22 4.40
N THR A 120 -10.84 3.31 3.46
CA THR A 120 -11.76 3.55 2.34
C THR A 120 -13.17 3.77 2.86
N VAL A 121 -13.71 2.85 3.65
CA VAL A 121 -15.09 2.97 4.16
C VAL A 121 -15.27 4.27 4.94
N SER A 122 -14.32 4.64 5.79
CA SER A 122 -14.36 5.88 6.56
C SER A 122 -14.24 7.14 5.70
N VAL A 123 -13.41 7.15 4.64
CA VAL A 123 -13.38 8.27 3.68
C VAL A 123 -14.73 8.41 2.95
N PHE A 124 -15.39 7.30 2.61
CA PHE A 124 -16.67 7.35 1.91
C PHE A 124 -17.84 7.74 2.81
N THR A 125 -17.78 7.43 4.11
CA THR A 125 -18.89 7.64 5.05
C THR A 125 -18.73 8.89 5.91
N VAL A 126 -17.51 9.17 6.38
CA VAL A 126 -17.17 10.26 7.32
C VAL A 126 -16.31 11.35 6.65
N GLY A 127 -15.79 11.09 5.44
CA GLY A 127 -14.93 12.04 4.72
C GLY A 127 -13.49 12.09 5.21
N LYS A 128 -13.09 11.19 6.12
CA LYS A 128 -11.74 11.11 6.67
C LYS A 128 -11.25 9.66 6.74
N PRO A 129 -9.96 9.39 6.45
CA PRO A 129 -9.38 8.06 6.59
C PRO A 129 -9.16 7.73 8.07
N ILE A 130 -9.91 6.75 8.60
CA ILE A 130 -9.86 6.31 10.00
C ILE A 130 -9.47 4.83 10.05
N GLY A 131 -8.34 4.55 10.70
CA GLY A 131 -7.72 3.22 10.77
C GLY A 131 -6.44 3.24 11.60
N MET A 132 -5.75 2.12 11.71
CA MET A 132 -4.50 1.97 12.46
C MET A 132 -3.41 2.96 12.05
N SER A 133 -3.26 3.20 10.75
CA SER A 133 -2.31 4.17 10.18
C SER A 133 -2.63 5.63 10.55
N THR A 134 -3.82 5.87 11.12
CA THR A 134 -4.27 7.16 11.66
C THR A 134 -4.60 7.06 13.15
N LEU A 135 -4.12 6.03 13.85
CA LEU A 135 -4.40 5.76 15.27
C LEU A 135 -5.91 5.74 15.58
N PHE A 136 -6.68 5.11 14.70
CA PHE A 136 -8.15 5.10 14.71
C PHE A 136 -8.76 6.51 14.76
N GLY A 137 -8.15 7.45 14.02
CA GLY A 137 -8.52 8.86 14.00
C GLY A 137 -7.80 9.73 15.05
N GLY A 138 -7.09 9.13 16.00
CA GLY A 138 -6.29 9.84 17.00
C GLY A 138 -5.15 10.66 16.38
N ALA A 139 -4.67 10.29 15.19
CA ALA A 139 -3.66 11.07 14.46
C ALA A 139 -4.12 12.50 14.17
N PHE A 140 -5.44 12.74 14.04
CA PHE A 140 -6.00 14.07 13.79
C PHE A 140 -5.94 15.02 15.01
N LEU A 141 -5.51 14.52 16.16
CA LEU A 141 -5.30 15.33 17.37
C LEU A 141 -3.89 15.94 17.42
N PHE A 142 -2.96 15.46 16.59
CA PHE A 142 -1.62 15.99 16.45
C PHE A 142 -1.56 17.06 15.35
N ASP A 143 -0.39 17.70 15.21
CA ASP A 143 -0.08 18.53 14.05
C ASP A 143 -0.02 17.68 12.77
N GLN A 144 -0.15 18.36 11.63
CA GLN A 144 -0.27 17.71 10.33
C GLN A 144 1.00 16.95 9.93
N GLU A 145 2.19 17.47 10.25
CA GLU A 145 3.48 16.80 10.01
C GLU A 145 3.55 15.47 10.77
N THR A 146 3.17 15.46 12.05
CA THR A 146 3.13 14.25 12.87
C THR A 146 2.12 13.25 12.34
N ALA A 147 0.91 13.69 11.97
CA ALA A 147 -0.13 12.81 11.43
C ALA A 147 0.30 12.16 10.11
N VAL A 148 0.95 12.92 9.22
CA VAL A 148 1.53 12.41 7.97
C VAL A 148 2.64 11.40 8.28
N GLY A 149 3.54 11.74 9.20
CA GLY A 149 4.67 10.89 9.59
C GLY A 149 4.25 9.51 10.08
N ILE A 150 3.26 9.46 10.97
CA ILE A 150 2.67 8.20 11.46
C ILE A 150 2.16 7.38 10.28
N ARG A 151 1.41 8.02 9.38
CA ARG A 151 0.78 7.35 8.25
C ARG A 151 1.81 6.81 7.26
N VAL A 152 2.75 7.61 6.78
CA VAL A 152 3.74 7.16 5.79
C VAL A 152 4.69 6.11 6.36
N THR A 153 5.04 6.22 7.66
CA THR A 153 5.86 5.21 8.34
C THR A 153 5.12 3.88 8.44
N TRP A 154 3.85 3.89 8.83
CA TRP A 154 3.02 2.68 8.91
C TRP A 154 2.96 1.95 7.57
N HIS A 155 2.62 2.67 6.50
CA HIS A 155 2.48 2.05 5.18
C HIS A 155 3.82 1.57 4.62
N ALA A 156 4.92 2.31 4.83
CA ALA A 156 6.25 1.83 4.44
C ALA A 156 6.60 0.50 5.12
N LEU A 157 6.36 0.38 6.43
CA LEU A 157 6.62 -0.87 7.17
C LEU A 157 5.73 -2.02 6.70
N MET A 158 4.43 -1.76 6.56
CA MET A 158 3.45 -2.78 6.17
C MET A 158 3.67 -3.29 4.74
N ASN A 159 4.20 -2.47 3.84
CA ASN A 159 4.58 -2.91 2.49
C ASN A 159 5.96 -3.58 2.43
N LEU A 160 6.88 -3.28 3.36
CA LEU A 160 8.21 -3.89 3.42
C LEU A 160 8.15 -5.34 3.93
N ILE A 161 7.54 -5.54 5.10
CA ILE A 161 7.61 -6.78 5.87
C ILE A 161 7.13 -8.03 5.10
N PRO A 162 6.03 -8.00 4.31
CA PRO A 162 5.55 -9.19 3.62
C PRO A 162 6.38 -9.58 2.38
N MET A 163 7.18 -8.67 1.80
CA MET A 163 7.96 -8.96 0.59
C MET A 163 9.05 -10.04 0.80
N PRO A 164 9.88 -10.00 1.86
CA PRO A 164 10.82 -11.09 2.15
C PRO A 164 10.14 -12.46 2.26
N PHE A 165 8.93 -12.53 2.82
CA PHE A 165 8.19 -13.79 2.93
C PHE A 165 7.77 -14.32 1.56
N ALA A 166 7.30 -13.45 0.67
CA ALA A 166 7.02 -13.81 -0.72
C ALA A 166 8.28 -14.28 -1.45
N MET A 167 9.39 -13.55 -1.31
CA MET A 167 10.67 -13.90 -1.92
C MET A 167 11.18 -15.27 -1.46
N MET A 168 11.16 -15.54 -0.15
CA MET A 168 11.55 -16.86 0.38
C MET A 168 10.67 -17.99 -0.19
N GLY A 169 9.37 -17.76 -0.36
CA GLY A 169 8.46 -18.71 -1.00
C GLY A 169 8.85 -19.01 -2.45
N ILE A 170 9.20 -17.97 -3.23
CA ILE A 170 9.67 -18.11 -4.62
C ILE A 170 11.02 -18.85 -4.67
N MET A 171 11.97 -18.49 -3.81
CA MET A 171 13.29 -19.12 -3.76
C MET A 171 13.18 -20.62 -3.43
N GLN A 172 12.37 -20.98 -2.42
CA GLN A 172 12.13 -22.38 -2.08
C GLN A 172 11.52 -23.17 -3.25
N TRP A 173 10.67 -22.54 -4.06
CA TRP A 173 10.08 -23.16 -5.24
C TRP A 173 11.09 -23.48 -6.34
N TRP A 174 12.08 -22.60 -6.52
CA TRP A 174 13.18 -22.82 -7.46
C TRP A 174 14.16 -23.86 -6.95
N GLU A 175 14.53 -23.81 -5.67
CA GLU A 175 15.45 -24.79 -5.06
C GLU A 175 14.90 -26.22 -5.13
N ALA A 176 13.60 -26.41 -4.89
CA ALA A 176 12.95 -27.73 -4.99
C ALA A 176 12.90 -28.31 -6.42
N ARG A 177 13.36 -27.57 -7.43
CA ARG A 177 13.41 -27.97 -8.84
C ARG A 177 14.80 -28.00 -9.43
N ARG A 178 15.80 -27.58 -8.67
CA ARG A 178 17.21 -27.71 -9.03
C ARG A 178 17.69 -29.11 -8.67
#